data_AF-A0A0T5ZWS1-F1
#
_entry.id   AF-A0A0T5ZWS1-F1
#
_cell.length_a   1.000
_cell.length_b   1.000
_cell.length_c   1.000
_cell.angle_alpha   90.00
_cell.angle_beta   90.00
_cell.angle_gamma   90.00
#
_symmetry.space_group_name_H-M   'P 1'
#
loop_
_entity.id
_entity.type
_entity.pdbx_description
1 polymer ?
#
loop_
_entity_poly.entity_id
_entity_poly.type
_entity_poly.pdbx_seq_one_letter_code
_entity_poly.pdbx_strand_id
1 'polypeptide(L)'
;MSPDDSELIERCRAGDLSAFEPLVEKYRQRVWRLAYQILRDREEAWDVAQEAFVRAYQSLPAFRRQSAFYTWMFRIVVNLATDRQRQRGARARALGGEPVPEEEWERSVPDPTADPAGLAARAEQREMIRRALDSLPLNYRAIIMLSDVEGLTYREIAEVLKIPMGTVMSRLHNARKRLRGLLGPLLVLALALCLGLYPAALWAQQAVPVSVRVLLQTRQAPAAPPPKAEDPYMRKLQQHFPNRQYEQLDLIQARVPVGQAQRFPLPGGRELEISPTGVRGSAASIRFTILKGATREVAVSADMQPGKPFSIVGPPHGSGILHLVIVAGE
;
A
#
# COMPACT_ATOMS: atom_id res chain seq x y z
N MET A 1 -3.26 9.01 -9.99
CA MET A 1 -3.88 9.21 -8.65
C MET A 1 -5.22 8.48 -8.73
N SER A 2 -5.42 7.38 -7.99
CA SER A 2 -6.76 6.78 -7.92
C SER A 2 -7.67 7.85 -7.31
N PRO A 3 -8.78 8.24 -7.95
CA PRO A 3 -9.76 9.12 -7.32
C PRO A 3 -10.18 8.53 -5.97
N ASP A 4 -10.44 9.39 -4.98
CA ASP A 4 -10.93 8.92 -3.69
C ASP A 4 -12.29 8.26 -3.87
N ASP A 5 -12.50 7.10 -3.23
CA ASP A 5 -13.74 6.35 -3.38
C ASP A 5 -14.95 7.19 -2.93
N SER A 6 -14.74 8.05 -1.93
CA SER A 6 -15.77 8.96 -1.42
C SER A 6 -16.24 9.94 -2.49
N GLU A 7 -15.31 10.51 -3.26
CA GLU A 7 -15.63 11.48 -4.32
C GLU A 7 -16.42 10.81 -5.45
N LEU A 8 -15.97 9.63 -5.89
CA LEU A 8 -16.65 8.84 -6.92
C LEU A 8 -18.07 8.45 -6.48
N ILE A 9 -18.24 8.05 -5.23
CA ILE A 9 -19.56 7.69 -4.67
C ILE A 9 -20.49 8.90 -4.66
N GLU A 10 -20.03 10.09 -4.25
CA GLU A 10 -20.87 11.28 -4.23
C GLU A 10 -21.31 11.70 -5.63
N ARG A 11 -20.41 11.60 -6.62
CA ARG A 11 -20.76 11.82 -8.02
C ARG A 11 -21.79 10.80 -8.52
N CYS A 12 -21.62 9.53 -8.20
CA CYS A 12 -22.61 8.50 -8.55
C CYS A 12 -23.98 8.79 -7.93
N ARG A 13 -24.03 9.26 -6.68
CA ARG A 13 -25.28 9.64 -5.99
C ARG A 13 -25.93 10.88 -6.60
N ALA A 14 -25.15 11.77 -7.20
CA ALA A 14 -25.64 12.90 -7.98
C ALA A 14 -26.14 12.52 -9.38
N GLY A 15 -26.11 11.23 -9.75
CA GLY A 15 -26.58 10.73 -11.05
C GLY A 15 -25.50 10.58 -12.11
N ASP A 16 -24.23 10.82 -11.78
CA ASP A 16 -23.12 10.64 -12.71
C ASP A 16 -22.76 9.14 -12.83
N LEU A 17 -23.33 8.50 -13.85
CA LEU A 17 -23.05 7.11 -14.22
C LEU A 17 -21.56 6.83 -14.47
N SER A 18 -20.83 7.80 -15.04
CA SER A 18 -19.43 7.63 -15.39
C SER A 18 -18.52 7.53 -14.16
N ALA A 19 -18.97 8.04 -13.02
CA ALA A 19 -18.22 7.96 -11.77
C ALA A 19 -18.20 6.55 -11.17
N PHE A 20 -19.07 5.63 -11.63
CA PHE A 20 -19.10 4.25 -11.13
C PHE A 20 -18.06 3.36 -11.81
N GLU A 21 -17.70 3.64 -13.07
CA GLU A 21 -16.76 2.84 -13.85
C GLU A 21 -15.36 2.73 -13.18
N PRO A 22 -14.76 3.81 -12.64
CA PRO A 22 -13.51 3.70 -11.89
C PRO A 22 -13.61 2.83 -10.64
N LEU A 23 -14.77 2.80 -9.96
CA LEU A 23 -15.01 1.90 -8.83
C LEU A 23 -15.03 0.44 -9.30
N VAL A 24 -15.72 0.15 -10.42
CA VAL A 24 -15.74 -1.19 -11.01
C VAL A 24 -14.33 -1.63 -11.37
N GLU A 25 -13.56 -0.80 -12.09
CA GLU A 25 -12.20 -1.12 -12.50
C GLU A 25 -11.28 -1.43 -11.31
N LYS A 26 -11.40 -0.64 -10.24
CA LYS A 26 -10.63 -0.81 -8.99
C LYS A 26 -10.96 -2.11 -8.25
N TYR A 27 -12.22 -2.52 -8.23
CA TYR A 27 -12.69 -3.62 -7.38
C TYR A 27 -12.99 -4.93 -8.11
N ARG A 28 -13.07 -4.93 -9.46
CA ARG A 28 -13.52 -6.10 -10.25
C ARG A 28 -12.77 -7.39 -9.94
N GLN A 29 -11.44 -7.32 -9.84
CA GLN A 29 -10.63 -8.50 -9.56
C GLN A 29 -10.81 -9.00 -8.13
N ARG A 30 -10.94 -8.10 -7.15
CA ARG A 30 -11.14 -8.45 -5.73
C ARG A 30 -12.50 -9.12 -5.54
N VAL A 31 -13.54 -8.54 -6.15
CA VAL A 31 -14.91 -9.05 -6.16
C VAL A 31 -14.97 -10.44 -6.81
N TRP A 32 -14.39 -10.59 -8.01
CA TRP A 32 -14.34 -11.87 -8.70
C TRP A 32 -13.58 -12.93 -7.90
N ARG A 33 -12.41 -12.60 -7.33
CA ARG A 33 -11.64 -13.54 -6.50
C ARG A 33 -12.44 -14.02 -5.31
N LEU A 34 -13.13 -13.12 -4.60
CA LEU A 34 -13.96 -13.49 -3.47
C LEU A 34 -15.10 -14.44 -3.90
N ALA A 35 -15.79 -14.13 -5.00
CA ALA A 35 -16.85 -14.98 -5.54
C ALA A 35 -16.31 -16.37 -5.95
N TYR A 36 -15.19 -16.41 -6.67
CA TYR A 36 -14.54 -17.65 -7.11
C TYR A 36 -14.12 -18.53 -5.94
N GLN A 37 -13.58 -17.94 -4.87
CA GLN A 37 -13.22 -18.71 -3.68
C GLN A 37 -14.45 -19.34 -3.01
N ILE A 38 -15.63 -18.74 -3.13
CA ILE A 38 -16.86 -19.30 -2.59
C ILE A 38 -17.45 -20.38 -3.52
N LEU A 39 -17.51 -20.10 -4.82
CA LEU A 39 -18.25 -20.92 -5.80
C LEU A 39 -17.43 -22.03 -6.45
N ARG A 40 -16.11 -21.83 -6.60
CA ARG A 40 -15.21 -22.73 -7.35
C ARG A 40 -15.57 -22.93 -8.81
N ASP A 41 -16.31 -21.99 -9.37
CA ASP A 41 -16.70 -21.96 -10.77
C ASP A 41 -16.35 -20.57 -11.31
N ARG A 42 -15.64 -20.52 -12.44
CA ARG A 42 -15.17 -19.25 -13.03
C ARG A 42 -16.32 -18.47 -13.65
N GLU A 43 -17.24 -19.14 -14.32
CA GLU A 43 -18.37 -18.51 -15.00
C GLU A 43 -19.35 -17.98 -13.96
N GLU A 44 -19.74 -18.80 -12.98
CA GLU A 44 -20.62 -18.35 -11.90
C GLU A 44 -19.98 -17.22 -11.07
N ALA A 45 -18.65 -17.23 -10.90
CA ALA A 45 -17.95 -16.13 -10.21
C ALA A 45 -17.99 -14.83 -11.00
N TRP A 46 -17.90 -14.88 -12.33
CA TRP A 46 -18.08 -13.70 -13.19
C TRP A 46 -19.52 -13.19 -13.15
N ASP A 47 -20.50 -14.09 -13.22
CA ASP A 47 -21.92 -13.75 -13.08
C ASP A 47 -22.19 -13.03 -11.75
N VAL A 48 -21.72 -13.63 -10.64
CA VAL A 48 -21.89 -13.04 -9.30
C VAL A 48 -21.17 -11.72 -9.17
N ALA A 49 -19.97 -11.57 -9.75
CA ALA A 49 -19.25 -10.31 -9.75
C ALA A 49 -20.04 -9.21 -10.48
N GLN A 50 -20.56 -9.52 -11.67
CA GLN A 50 -21.37 -8.59 -12.46
C GLN A 50 -22.65 -8.21 -11.71
N GLU A 51 -23.39 -9.21 -11.21
CA GLU A 51 -24.62 -8.98 -10.45
C GLU A 51 -24.35 -8.15 -9.18
N ALA A 52 -23.23 -8.40 -8.50
CA ALA A 52 -22.83 -7.62 -7.33
C ALA A 52 -22.64 -6.14 -7.67
N PHE A 53 -21.99 -5.83 -8.80
CA PHE A 53 -21.80 -4.43 -9.22
C PHE A 53 -23.10 -3.76 -9.61
N VAL A 54 -24.01 -4.48 -10.28
CA VAL A 54 -25.35 -3.97 -10.60
C VAL A 54 -26.14 -3.67 -9.33
N ARG A 55 -26.17 -4.59 -8.37
CA ARG A 55 -26.84 -4.38 -7.08
C ARG A 55 -26.19 -3.27 -6.26
N ALA A 56 -24.87 -3.17 -6.30
CA ALA A 56 -24.13 -2.10 -5.64
C ALA A 56 -24.47 -0.74 -6.25
N TYR A 57 -24.53 -0.62 -7.58
CA TYR A 57 -24.96 0.60 -8.25
C TYR A 57 -26.38 1.00 -7.86
N GLN A 58 -27.34 0.06 -7.95
CA GLN A 58 -28.74 0.31 -7.61
C GLN A 58 -28.95 0.69 -6.14
N SER A 59 -28.14 0.13 -5.25
CA SER A 59 -28.24 0.36 -3.80
C SER A 59 -27.35 1.49 -3.29
N LEU A 60 -26.50 2.06 -4.16
CA LEU A 60 -25.54 3.10 -3.81
C LEU A 60 -26.18 4.35 -3.20
N PRO A 61 -27.37 4.83 -3.64
CA PRO A 61 -28.02 5.97 -3.01
C PRO A 61 -28.32 5.77 -1.52
N ALA A 62 -28.59 4.52 -1.11
CA ALA A 62 -28.88 4.12 0.27
C ALA A 62 -27.63 3.82 1.11
N PHE A 63 -26.44 3.84 0.52
CA PHE A 63 -25.18 3.58 1.22
C PHE A 63 -24.87 4.73 2.19
N ARG A 64 -24.92 4.45 3.51
CA ARG A 64 -24.79 5.46 4.58
C ARG A 64 -23.36 5.73 5.05
N ARG A 65 -22.34 5.22 4.34
CA ARG A 65 -20.90 5.36 4.70
C ARG A 65 -20.53 4.96 6.14
N GLN A 66 -21.32 4.08 6.76
CA GLN A 66 -21.05 3.55 8.10
C GLN A 66 -19.92 2.51 8.08
N SER A 67 -19.55 2.03 6.90
CA SER A 67 -18.40 1.17 6.60
C SER A 67 -17.69 1.71 5.37
N ALA A 68 -16.47 1.24 5.09
CA ALA A 68 -15.84 1.48 3.80
C ALA A 68 -16.69 0.87 2.66
N PHE A 69 -16.60 1.44 1.45
CA PHE A 69 -17.35 0.98 0.28
C PHE A 69 -17.04 -0.48 -0.07
N TYR A 70 -15.76 -0.85 -0.06
CA TYR A 70 -15.33 -2.21 -0.39
C TYR A 70 -15.86 -3.24 0.62
N THR A 71 -15.97 -2.88 1.91
CA THR A 71 -16.58 -3.71 2.95
C THR A 71 -18.06 -3.96 2.66
N TRP A 72 -18.80 -2.92 2.28
CA TRP A 72 -20.20 -3.05 1.87
C TRP A 72 -20.37 -3.89 0.60
N MET A 73 -19.49 -3.69 -0.39
CA MET A 73 -19.47 -4.46 -1.64
C MET A 73 -19.22 -5.95 -1.37
N PHE A 74 -18.25 -6.30 -0.53
CA PHE A 74 -17.98 -7.69 -0.18
C PHE A 74 -19.14 -8.37 0.52
N ARG A 75 -19.95 -7.64 1.28
CA ARG A 75 -21.19 -8.18 1.84
C ARG A 75 -22.18 -8.58 0.76
N ILE A 76 -22.31 -7.80 -0.31
CA ILE A 76 -23.17 -8.14 -1.46
C ILE A 76 -22.66 -9.42 -2.13
N VAL A 77 -21.36 -9.49 -2.40
CA VAL A 77 -20.70 -10.64 -3.05
C VAL A 77 -20.87 -11.92 -2.23
N VAL A 78 -20.59 -11.89 -0.92
CA VAL A 78 -20.73 -13.06 -0.05
C VAL A 78 -22.15 -13.57 -0.02
N ASN A 79 -23.15 -12.68 0.06
CA ASN A 79 -24.55 -13.09 0.05
C ASN A 79 -24.91 -13.77 -1.28
N LEU A 80 -24.61 -13.13 -2.42
CA LEU A 80 -24.89 -13.68 -3.75
C LEU A 80 -24.22 -15.04 -3.97
N ALA A 81 -22.93 -15.15 -3.67
CA ALA A 81 -22.18 -16.39 -3.86
C ALA A 81 -22.69 -17.50 -2.92
N THR A 82 -23.05 -17.19 -1.67
CA THR A 82 -23.62 -18.17 -0.75
C THR A 82 -24.99 -18.64 -1.20
N ASP A 83 -25.83 -17.75 -1.72
CA ASP A 83 -27.16 -18.09 -2.23
C ASP A 83 -27.07 -19.00 -3.46
N ARG A 84 -26.17 -18.69 -4.40
CA ARG A 84 -25.94 -19.52 -5.61
C ARG A 84 -25.38 -20.90 -5.26
N GLN A 85 -24.46 -20.97 -4.30
CA GLN A 85 -23.95 -22.24 -3.78
C GLN A 85 -25.04 -23.10 -3.11
N ARG A 86 -25.96 -22.49 -2.36
CA ARG A 86 -27.12 -23.19 -1.77
C ARG A 86 -28.06 -23.73 -2.84
N GLN A 87 -28.33 -22.95 -3.88
CA GLN A 87 -29.17 -23.37 -5.02
C GLN A 87 -28.55 -24.56 -5.76
N ARG A 88 -27.23 -24.53 -6.01
CA ARG A 88 -26.49 -25.66 -6.59
C ARG A 88 -26.63 -26.93 -5.74
N GLY A 89 -26.45 -26.80 -4.42
CA GLY A 89 -26.61 -27.93 -3.50
C GLY A 89 -28.04 -28.49 -3.47
N ALA A 90 -29.06 -27.64 -3.57
CA ALA A 90 -30.45 -28.08 -3.67
C ALA A 90 -30.73 -28.80 -5.00
N ARG A 91 -30.20 -28.28 -6.12
CA ARG A 91 -30.36 -28.85 -7.46
C ARG A 91 -29.66 -30.21 -7.59
N ALA A 92 -28.45 -30.35 -7.04
CA ALA A 92 -27.71 -31.61 -6.99
C ALA A 92 -28.48 -32.69 -6.21
N ARG A 93 -29.05 -32.33 -5.04
CA ARG A 93 -29.90 -33.24 -4.24
C ARG A 93 -31.18 -33.65 -4.96
N ALA A 94 -31.79 -32.73 -5.71
CA ALA A 94 -33.01 -33.00 -6.46
C ALA A 94 -32.77 -33.91 -7.69
N LEU A 95 -31.56 -33.87 -8.26
CA LEU A 95 -31.18 -34.64 -9.45
C LEU A 95 -30.38 -35.92 -9.13
N GLY A 96 -30.20 -36.26 -7.84
CA GLY A 96 -29.46 -37.46 -7.41
C GLY A 96 -27.96 -37.43 -7.72
N GLY A 97 -27.40 -36.27 -8.08
CA GLY A 97 -26.00 -36.14 -8.48
C GLY A 97 -25.09 -35.86 -7.29
N GLU A 98 -24.07 -36.70 -7.09
CA GLU A 98 -22.90 -36.31 -6.30
C GLU A 98 -22.22 -35.10 -6.95
N PRO A 99 -21.71 -34.13 -6.16
CA PRO A 99 -20.94 -33.04 -6.70
C PRO A 99 -19.62 -33.59 -7.25
N VAL A 100 -19.49 -33.61 -8.58
CA VAL A 100 -18.22 -33.87 -9.25
C VAL A 100 -17.21 -32.81 -8.80
N PRO A 101 -16.05 -33.20 -8.22
CA PRO A 101 -14.92 -32.30 -8.10
C PRO A 101 -14.41 -32.05 -9.52
N GLU A 102 -14.68 -30.87 -10.07
CA GLU A 102 -14.16 -30.53 -11.39
C GLU A 102 -12.65 -30.31 -11.32
N GLU A 103 -11.95 -31.08 -12.14
CA GLU A 103 -10.50 -31.11 -12.27
C GLU A 103 -9.94 -29.77 -12.76
N GLU A 104 -8.71 -29.57 -12.33
CA GLU A 104 -7.84 -28.42 -12.52
C GLU A 104 -7.51 -28.21 -14.01
N TRP A 105 -7.82 -27.05 -14.58
CA TRP A 105 -7.27 -26.64 -15.88
C TRP A 105 -6.70 -25.22 -15.84
N GLU A 106 -5.38 -25.15 -16.02
CA GLU A 106 -4.56 -23.95 -16.16
C GLU A 106 -4.79 -23.23 -17.51
N ARG A 107 -4.58 -21.91 -17.50
CA ARG A 107 -3.68 -21.22 -18.44
C ARG A 107 -3.50 -19.77 -17.99
N SER A 108 -2.32 -19.46 -17.46
CA SER A 108 -1.80 -18.08 -17.40
C SER A 108 -0.78 -17.95 -18.53
N VAL A 109 -0.97 -16.96 -19.41
CA VAL A 109 -0.04 -16.66 -20.51
C VAL A 109 1.33 -16.29 -19.92
N PRO A 110 2.44 -16.95 -20.29
CA PRO A 110 3.77 -16.61 -19.78
C PRO A 110 4.21 -15.23 -20.26
N ASP A 111 4.79 -14.45 -19.34
CA ASP A 111 5.56 -13.26 -19.66
C ASP A 111 6.92 -13.70 -20.23
N PRO A 112 7.28 -13.33 -21.48
CA PRO A 112 8.49 -13.78 -22.15
C PRO A 112 9.80 -13.20 -21.57
N THR A 113 9.74 -12.37 -20.53
CA THR A 113 10.92 -11.68 -19.97
C THR A 113 11.40 -12.20 -18.61
N ALA A 114 10.72 -13.17 -18.00
CA ALA A 114 11.05 -13.64 -16.65
C ALA A 114 11.83 -14.98 -16.64
N ASP A 115 12.76 -15.10 -15.68
CA ASP A 115 13.60 -16.29 -15.44
C ASP A 115 12.77 -17.58 -15.37
N PRO A 116 12.95 -18.54 -16.30
CA PRO A 116 12.16 -19.76 -16.37
C PRO A 116 12.18 -20.61 -15.09
N ALA A 117 13.31 -20.67 -14.39
CA ALA A 117 13.45 -21.45 -13.17
C ALA A 117 12.72 -20.78 -11.99
N GLY A 118 12.87 -19.46 -11.83
CA GLY A 118 12.13 -18.67 -10.86
C GLY A 118 10.61 -18.63 -11.11
N LEU A 119 10.18 -18.66 -12.38
CA LEU A 119 8.77 -18.74 -12.76
C LEU A 119 8.15 -20.09 -12.40
N ALA A 120 8.85 -21.20 -12.66
CA ALA A 120 8.38 -22.55 -12.35
C ALA A 120 8.21 -22.76 -10.85
N ALA A 121 9.21 -22.36 -10.04
CA ALA A 121 9.13 -22.44 -8.58
C ALA A 121 7.98 -21.59 -8.00
N ARG A 122 7.73 -20.39 -8.56
CA ARG A 122 6.59 -19.55 -8.17
C ARG A 122 5.25 -20.11 -8.63
N ALA A 123 5.19 -20.81 -9.76
CA ALA A 123 3.98 -21.48 -10.21
C ALA A 123 3.64 -22.65 -9.29
N GLU A 124 4.62 -23.48 -8.94
CA GLU A 124 4.47 -24.59 -8.00
C GLU A 124 4.03 -24.12 -6.60
N GLN A 125 4.64 -23.04 -6.09
CA GLN A 125 4.20 -22.43 -4.82
C GLN A 125 2.78 -21.88 -4.88
N ARG A 126 2.41 -21.20 -5.98
CA ARG A 126 1.04 -20.70 -6.19
C ARG A 126 0.03 -21.82 -6.21
N GLU A 127 0.36 -22.93 -6.89
CA GLU A 127 -0.53 -24.07 -7.00
C GLU A 127 -0.69 -24.79 -5.65
N MET A 128 0.40 -24.98 -4.91
CA MET A 128 0.36 -25.53 -3.56
C MET A 128 -0.57 -24.69 -2.63
N ILE A 129 -0.45 -23.36 -2.70
CA ILE A 129 -1.28 -22.45 -1.91
C ILE A 129 -2.75 -22.50 -2.34
N ARG A 130 -3.00 -22.53 -3.65
CA ARG A 130 -4.34 -22.70 -4.21
C ARG A 130 -4.95 -24.00 -3.68
N ARG A 131 -4.31 -25.15 -3.87
CA ARG A 131 -4.78 -26.45 -3.37
C ARG A 131 -5.06 -26.44 -1.86
N ALA A 132 -4.21 -25.80 -1.06
CA ALA A 132 -4.45 -25.67 0.37
C ALA A 132 -5.70 -24.85 0.70
N LEU A 133 -5.95 -23.73 0.00
CA LEU A 133 -7.19 -22.97 0.14
C LEU A 133 -8.42 -23.75 -0.35
N ASP A 134 -8.26 -24.53 -1.42
CA ASP A 134 -9.30 -25.37 -2.01
C ASP A 134 -9.70 -26.50 -1.06
N SER A 135 -8.78 -27.00 -0.23
CA SER A 135 -9.09 -27.98 0.81
C SER A 135 -9.90 -27.43 1.99
N LEU A 136 -9.96 -26.10 2.17
CA LEU A 136 -10.69 -25.51 3.30
C LEU A 136 -12.21 -25.53 3.07
N PRO A 137 -13.00 -25.76 4.13
CA PRO A 137 -14.43 -25.43 4.12
C PRO A 137 -14.66 -23.96 3.71
N LEU A 138 -15.73 -23.71 2.97
CA LEU A 138 -16.11 -22.40 2.42
C LEU A 138 -16.03 -21.27 3.45
N ASN A 139 -16.56 -21.51 4.65
CA ASN A 139 -16.59 -20.59 5.78
C ASN A 139 -15.20 -20.27 6.37
N TYR A 140 -14.21 -21.14 6.20
CA TYR A 140 -12.81 -20.88 6.56
C TYR A 140 -12.05 -20.17 5.45
N ARG A 141 -12.35 -20.51 4.21
CA ARG A 141 -11.74 -19.86 3.05
C ARG A 141 -12.19 -18.42 2.90
N ALA A 142 -13.50 -18.15 3.01
CA ALA A 142 -14.05 -16.80 2.95
C ALA A 142 -13.45 -15.89 4.04
N ILE A 143 -13.27 -16.41 5.25
CA ILE A 143 -12.71 -15.60 6.35
C ILE A 143 -11.22 -15.31 6.16
N ILE A 144 -10.44 -16.26 5.60
CA ILE A 144 -9.03 -16.04 5.24
C ILE A 144 -8.92 -15.02 4.12
N MET A 145 -9.78 -15.10 3.09
CA MET A 145 -9.80 -14.10 2.02
C MET A 145 -10.08 -12.71 2.59
N LEU A 146 -11.10 -12.54 3.41
CA LEU A 146 -11.43 -11.23 3.97
C LEU A 146 -10.33 -10.70 4.92
N SER A 147 -9.71 -11.56 5.73
CA SER A 147 -8.68 -11.15 6.69
C SER A 147 -7.30 -10.99 6.05
N ASP A 148 -6.74 -12.08 5.52
CA ASP A 148 -5.31 -12.20 5.22
C ASP A 148 -4.98 -11.72 3.80
N VAL A 149 -5.99 -11.63 2.93
CA VAL A 149 -5.84 -11.22 1.54
C VAL A 149 -6.38 -9.81 1.33
N GLU A 150 -7.58 -9.55 1.83
CA GLU A 150 -8.26 -8.26 1.66
C GLU A 150 -7.96 -7.26 2.78
N GLY A 151 -7.41 -7.71 3.90
CA GLY A 151 -6.95 -6.85 5.00
C GLY A 151 -8.04 -6.28 5.90
N LEU A 152 -9.26 -6.87 5.91
CA LEU A 152 -10.38 -6.36 6.70
C LEU A 152 -10.12 -6.56 8.20
N THR A 153 -10.57 -5.59 9.00
CA THR A 153 -10.58 -5.72 10.46
C THR A 153 -11.58 -6.79 10.90
N TYR A 154 -11.39 -7.36 12.09
CA TYR A 154 -12.30 -8.40 12.61
C TYR A 154 -13.74 -7.92 12.75
N ARG A 155 -13.94 -6.62 12.99
CA ARG A 155 -15.25 -5.98 13.03
C ARG A 155 -15.89 -5.95 11.64
N GLU A 156 -15.17 -5.52 10.62
CA GLU A 156 -15.66 -5.50 9.25
C GLU A 156 -15.96 -6.91 8.74
N ILE A 157 -15.13 -7.90 9.07
CA ILE A 157 -15.40 -9.30 8.74
C ILE A 157 -16.70 -9.79 9.40
N ALA A 158 -16.92 -9.46 10.68
CA ALA A 158 -18.14 -9.79 11.38
C ALA A 158 -19.38 -9.18 10.70
N GLU A 159 -19.28 -7.94 10.23
CA GLU A 159 -20.34 -7.23 9.51
C GLU A 159 -20.60 -7.82 8.11
N VAL A 160 -19.55 -8.20 7.37
CA VAL A 160 -19.63 -8.83 6.05
C VAL A 160 -20.25 -10.21 6.13
N LEU A 161 -19.75 -11.06 7.03
CA LEU A 161 -20.18 -12.45 7.17
C LEU A 161 -21.42 -12.62 8.05
N LYS A 162 -21.90 -11.55 8.70
CA LYS A 162 -23.02 -11.55 9.65
C LYS A 162 -22.84 -12.57 10.78
N ILE A 163 -21.67 -12.58 11.40
CA ILE A 163 -21.32 -13.49 12.52
C ILE A 163 -20.72 -12.73 13.70
N PRO A 164 -20.80 -13.27 14.93
CA PRO A 164 -20.18 -12.64 16.10
C PRO A 164 -18.65 -12.51 15.97
N MET A 165 -18.06 -11.46 16.56
CA MET A 165 -16.60 -11.27 16.56
C MET A 165 -15.83 -12.46 17.17
N GLY A 166 -16.35 -13.09 18.23
CA GLY A 166 -15.75 -14.30 18.80
C GLY A 166 -15.75 -15.49 17.81
N THR A 167 -16.74 -15.53 16.91
CA THR A 167 -16.78 -16.51 15.82
C THR A 167 -15.75 -16.17 14.73
N VAL A 168 -15.50 -14.88 14.46
CA VAL A 168 -14.43 -14.45 13.54
C VAL A 168 -13.07 -14.92 14.04
N MET A 169 -12.74 -14.64 15.30
CA MET A 169 -11.45 -15.01 15.90
C MET A 169 -11.23 -16.52 15.91
N SER A 170 -12.22 -17.30 16.36
CA SER A 170 -12.12 -18.76 16.41
C SER A 170 -12.06 -19.40 15.02
N ARG A 171 -12.83 -18.91 14.05
CA ARG A 171 -12.77 -19.41 12.66
C ARG A 171 -11.44 -19.07 11.99
N LEU A 172 -10.91 -17.86 12.17
CA LEU A 172 -9.58 -17.49 11.66
C LEU A 172 -8.47 -18.35 12.27
N HIS A 173 -8.51 -18.55 13.58
CA HIS A 173 -7.54 -19.41 14.26
C HIS A 173 -7.54 -20.82 13.66
N ASN A 174 -8.72 -21.43 13.53
CA ASN A 174 -8.87 -22.78 12.98
C ASN A 174 -8.49 -22.86 11.50
N ALA A 175 -8.86 -21.87 10.69
CA ALA A 175 -8.50 -21.80 9.28
C ALA A 175 -6.98 -21.72 9.11
N ARG A 176 -6.30 -20.80 9.83
CA ARG A 176 -4.84 -20.67 9.80
C ARG A 176 -4.12 -21.89 10.36
N LYS A 177 -4.70 -22.60 11.35
CA LYS A 177 -4.15 -23.85 11.88
C LYS A 177 -4.18 -24.95 10.82
N ARG A 178 -5.29 -25.10 10.09
CA ARG A 178 -5.42 -26.07 8.99
C ARG A 178 -4.45 -25.77 7.86
N LEU A 179 -4.37 -24.51 7.43
CA LEU A 179 -3.41 -24.11 6.41
C LEU A 179 -1.97 -24.37 6.86
N ARG A 180 -1.61 -24.12 8.12
CA ARG A 180 -0.25 -24.37 8.63
C ARG A 180 0.15 -25.84 8.55
N GLY A 181 -0.81 -26.75 8.74
CA GLY A 181 -0.59 -28.18 8.54
C GLY A 181 -0.30 -28.55 7.08
N LEU A 182 -0.73 -27.75 6.12
CA LEU A 182 -0.60 -28.01 4.67
C LEU A 182 0.58 -27.27 4.02
N LEU A 183 0.89 -26.05 4.47
CA LEU A 183 1.85 -25.14 3.83
C LEU A 183 3.08 -24.79 4.69
N GLY A 184 3.14 -25.22 5.96
CA GLY A 184 4.25 -24.92 6.85
C GLY A 184 4.29 -23.49 7.45
N PRO A 185 5.43 -23.03 7.99
CA PRO A 185 5.51 -21.83 8.85
C PRO A 185 5.36 -20.45 8.17
N LEU A 186 5.52 -20.34 6.84
CA LEU A 186 5.59 -19.05 6.12
C LEU A 186 4.24 -18.55 5.56
N LEU A 187 3.16 -19.03 6.16
CA LEU A 187 1.84 -19.12 5.57
C LEU A 187 1.18 -17.79 5.17
N VAL A 188 1.26 -16.79 6.03
CA VAL A 188 0.52 -15.52 5.83
C VAL A 188 1.18 -14.67 4.74
N LEU A 189 2.52 -14.64 4.71
CA LEU A 189 3.28 -13.94 3.68
C LEU A 189 3.07 -14.61 2.31
N ALA A 190 3.11 -15.94 2.26
CA ALA A 190 2.98 -16.70 1.02
C ALA A 190 1.57 -16.58 0.41
N LEU A 191 0.51 -16.63 1.23
CA LEU A 191 -0.88 -16.46 0.79
C LEU A 191 -1.15 -15.08 0.18
N ALA A 192 -0.62 -14.02 0.78
CA ALA A 192 -0.75 -12.66 0.27
C ALA A 192 0.08 -12.43 -1.00
N LEU A 193 1.26 -13.06 -1.11
CA LEU A 193 2.15 -12.97 -2.28
C LEU A 193 1.64 -13.77 -3.49
N CYS A 194 0.96 -14.92 -3.28
CA CYS A 194 0.61 -15.85 -4.37
C CYS A 194 -0.77 -15.60 -5.01
N LEU A 195 -1.71 -14.95 -4.32
CA LEU A 195 -3.05 -14.66 -4.85
C LEU A 195 -3.14 -13.37 -5.68
N GLY A 196 -2.00 -12.79 -6.08
CA GLY A 196 -1.97 -11.54 -6.87
C GLY A 196 -2.45 -10.32 -6.09
N LEU A 197 -2.33 -10.33 -4.76
CA LEU A 197 -2.66 -9.23 -3.85
C LEU A 197 -1.43 -8.71 -3.10
N TYR A 198 -0.38 -8.46 -3.87
CA TYR A 198 0.29 -7.20 -3.67
C TYR A 198 0.18 -6.46 -5.01
N PRO A 199 -0.66 -5.40 -5.13
CA PRO A 199 -0.07 -4.26 -5.81
C PRO A 199 1.25 -3.99 -5.08
N ALA A 200 2.25 -3.47 -5.78
CA ALA A 200 3.40 -2.82 -5.16
C ALA A 200 3.01 -1.62 -4.25
N ALA A 201 1.79 -1.58 -3.70
CA ALA A 201 1.14 -0.49 -2.99
C ALA A 201 0.64 -0.87 -1.58
N LEU A 202 0.97 -2.06 -1.03
CA LEU A 202 0.78 -2.33 0.42
C LEU A 202 2.03 -2.02 1.25
N TRP A 203 3.04 -1.43 0.61
CA TRP A 203 3.55 -0.17 1.12
C TRP A 203 3.08 0.92 0.16
N ALA A 204 2.02 1.63 0.48
CA ALA A 204 2.12 3.07 0.24
C ALA A 204 3.26 3.50 1.16
N GLN A 205 4.49 3.37 0.68
CA GLN A 205 5.59 4.13 1.21
C GLN A 205 5.11 5.56 1.08
N GLN A 206 4.60 6.14 2.17
CA GLN A 206 4.50 7.58 2.25
C GLN A 206 5.91 8.06 1.92
N ALA A 207 6.10 8.55 0.71
CA ALA A 207 7.37 9.06 0.28
C ALA A 207 7.36 10.51 0.74
N VAL A 208 8.21 10.84 1.70
CA VAL A 208 8.29 12.20 2.20
C VAL A 208 9.04 13.00 1.12
N PRO A 209 8.40 14.00 0.47
CA PRO A 209 9.14 14.91 -0.39
C PRO A 209 10.08 15.73 0.50
N VAL A 210 11.37 15.64 0.23
CA VAL A 210 12.41 16.36 0.95
C VAL A 210 13.17 17.21 -0.05
N SER A 211 13.29 18.50 0.26
CA SER A 211 14.21 19.41 -0.42
C SER A 211 15.36 19.72 0.53
N VAL A 212 16.59 19.43 0.10
CA VAL A 212 17.82 19.72 0.84
C VAL A 212 18.64 20.73 0.05
N ARG A 213 18.83 21.92 0.61
CA ARG A 213 19.80 22.90 0.12
C ARG A 213 21.13 22.66 0.82
N VAL A 214 22.17 22.40 0.05
CA VAL A 214 23.54 22.23 0.55
C VAL A 214 24.24 23.57 0.42
N LEU A 215 24.58 24.18 1.55
CA LEU A 215 25.25 25.47 1.62
C LEU A 215 26.68 25.30 2.14
N LEU A 216 27.61 26.08 1.61
CA LEU A 216 28.93 26.27 2.20
C LEU A 216 28.93 27.57 2.97
N GLN A 217 29.13 27.47 4.28
CA GLN A 217 29.27 28.62 5.14
C GLN A 217 30.75 29.01 5.26
N THR A 218 31.16 30.12 4.66
CA THR A 218 32.53 30.65 4.74
C THR A 218 32.58 31.88 5.66
N ARG A 219 33.76 32.14 6.25
CA ARG A 219 34.03 33.39 6.98
C ARG A 219 34.60 34.41 6.00
N GLN A 220 33.76 35.09 5.23
CA GLN A 220 34.19 36.23 4.41
C GLN A 220 33.10 37.31 4.40
N ALA A 221 33.51 38.58 4.55
CA ALA A 221 32.60 39.73 4.54
C ALA A 221 32.11 40.02 3.11
N PRO A 222 30.85 40.46 2.90
CA PRO A 222 30.27 40.67 1.57
C PRO A 222 31.00 41.76 0.77
N ALA A 223 31.42 41.42 -0.46
CA ALA A 223 32.02 42.38 -1.41
C ALA A 223 30.99 43.07 -2.32
N ALA A 224 29.71 42.66 -2.31
CA ALA A 224 28.64 43.31 -3.08
C ALA A 224 27.26 42.99 -2.49
N PRO A 225 26.28 43.91 -2.61
CA PRO A 225 24.89 43.63 -2.21
C PRO A 225 24.26 42.58 -3.15
N PRO A 226 23.51 41.60 -2.61
CA PRO A 226 22.95 40.50 -3.40
C PRO A 226 21.76 40.93 -4.28
N PRO A 227 21.49 40.20 -5.38
CA PRO A 227 20.40 40.50 -6.32
C PRO A 227 19.01 40.32 -5.68
N LYS A 228 18.05 41.12 -6.15
CA LYS A 228 16.70 41.36 -5.56
C LYS A 228 15.70 40.18 -5.52
N ALA A 229 16.14 38.93 -5.65
CA ALA A 229 15.27 37.75 -5.63
C ALA A 229 15.66 36.74 -4.55
N GLU A 230 15.87 37.21 -3.31
CA GLU A 230 16.22 36.34 -2.18
C GLU A 230 14.97 35.78 -1.48
N ASP A 231 15.01 34.47 -1.25
CA ASP A 231 14.09 33.70 -0.41
C ASP A 231 13.94 34.36 0.98
N PRO A 232 12.71 34.59 1.49
CA PRO A 232 12.45 35.19 2.81
C PRO A 232 13.22 34.52 3.96
N TYR A 233 13.57 33.24 3.83
CA TYR A 233 14.35 32.50 4.83
C TYR A 233 15.84 32.88 4.83
N MET A 234 16.45 33.09 3.66
CA MET A 234 17.86 33.52 3.55
C MET A 234 18.08 34.88 4.20
N ARG A 235 17.11 35.77 4.03
CA ARG A 235 17.09 37.09 4.68
C ARG A 235 17.08 36.99 6.21
N LYS A 236 16.34 36.04 6.80
CA LYS A 236 16.33 35.80 8.26
C LYS A 236 17.64 35.20 8.78
N LEU A 237 18.25 34.26 8.05
CA LEU A 237 19.54 33.67 8.44
C LEU A 237 20.68 34.70 8.43
N GLN A 238 20.72 35.56 7.42
CA GLN A 238 21.71 36.64 7.32
C GLN A 238 21.54 37.69 8.44
N GLN A 239 20.30 38.00 8.85
CA GLN A 239 20.01 38.90 9.97
C GLN A 239 20.54 38.40 11.32
N HIS A 240 20.55 37.08 11.55
CA HIS A 240 21.04 36.49 12.80
C HIS A 240 22.57 36.27 12.82
N PHE A 241 23.24 36.29 11.66
CA PHE A 241 24.68 36.01 11.54
C PHE A 241 25.38 36.90 10.50
N PRO A 242 25.64 38.19 10.81
CA PRO A 242 26.06 39.21 9.84
C PRO A 242 27.43 39.01 9.17
N ASN A 243 28.27 38.09 9.67
CA ASN A 243 29.64 37.86 9.18
C ASN A 243 29.84 36.50 8.48
N ARG A 244 28.77 35.88 7.98
CA ARG A 244 28.81 34.55 7.35
C ARG A 244 28.22 34.61 5.95
N GLN A 245 29.02 34.30 4.94
CA GLN A 245 28.53 34.07 3.58
C GLN A 245 28.08 32.62 3.45
N TYR A 246 26.93 32.42 2.80
CA TYR A 246 26.41 31.11 2.46
C TYR A 246 26.38 31.01 0.94
N GLU A 247 27.25 30.16 0.38
CA GLU A 247 27.21 29.82 -1.03
C GLU A 247 26.37 28.55 -1.21
N GLN A 248 25.36 28.58 -2.09
CA GLN A 248 24.60 27.37 -2.39
C GLN A 248 25.43 26.48 -3.32
N LEU A 249 25.84 25.31 -2.82
CA LEU A 249 26.60 24.34 -3.59
C LEU A 249 25.68 23.40 -4.39
N ASP A 250 24.54 23.01 -3.81
CA ASP A 250 23.63 22.05 -4.45
C ASP A 250 22.20 22.17 -3.92
N LEU A 251 21.25 21.65 -4.70
CA LEU A 251 19.83 21.50 -4.35
C LEU A 251 19.37 20.07 -4.67
N ILE A 252 19.15 19.28 -3.63
CA ILE A 252 18.65 17.92 -3.74
C ILE A 252 17.14 17.92 -3.52
N GLN A 253 16.38 17.47 -4.51
CA GLN A 253 14.95 17.24 -4.40
C GLN A 253 14.67 15.75 -4.56
N ALA A 254 14.14 15.13 -3.51
CA ALA A 254 13.90 13.70 -3.50
C ALA A 254 12.57 13.37 -2.85
N ARG A 255 11.95 12.28 -3.30
CA ARG A 255 10.84 11.64 -2.62
C ARG A 255 11.37 10.37 -1.99
N VAL A 256 11.55 10.39 -0.67
CA VAL A 256 12.17 9.28 0.04
C VAL A 256 11.08 8.44 0.71
N PRO A 257 10.93 7.16 0.33
CA PRO A 257 10.05 6.24 1.01
C PRO A 257 10.27 6.12 2.51
N VAL A 258 9.20 6.13 3.30
CA VAL A 258 9.25 5.72 4.71
C VAL A 258 9.73 4.28 4.83
N GLY A 259 10.73 4.07 5.68
CA GLY A 259 11.38 2.78 5.90
C GLY A 259 12.53 2.47 4.94
N GLN A 260 12.82 3.33 3.95
CA GLN A 260 14.01 3.19 3.10
C GLN A 260 14.98 4.35 3.31
N ALA A 261 16.26 4.04 3.16
CA ALA A 261 17.32 5.04 3.13
C ALA A 261 17.70 5.33 1.68
N GLN A 262 17.74 6.61 1.31
CA GLN A 262 18.30 7.06 0.04
C GLN A 262 19.56 7.89 0.31
N ARG A 263 20.58 7.66 -0.51
CA ARG A 263 21.87 8.34 -0.41
C ARG A 263 22.03 9.32 -1.56
N PHE A 264 22.51 10.50 -1.23
CA PHE A 264 22.78 11.57 -2.17
C PHE A 264 24.23 12.00 -2.04
N PRO A 265 24.93 12.24 -3.16
CA PRO A 265 26.30 12.72 -3.10
C PRO A 265 26.35 14.09 -2.42
N LEU A 266 27.38 14.29 -1.60
CA LEU A 266 27.75 15.57 -1.00
C LEU A 266 29.20 15.92 -1.38
N PRO A 267 29.53 17.23 -1.42
CA PRO A 267 30.89 17.68 -1.68
C PRO A 267 31.94 17.05 -0.75
N GLY A 268 33.11 16.71 -1.33
CA GLY A 268 34.23 16.11 -0.61
C GLY A 268 34.18 14.60 -0.47
N GLY A 269 33.49 13.91 -1.39
CA GLY A 269 33.36 12.44 -1.39
C GLY A 269 32.48 11.92 -0.27
N ARG A 270 31.49 12.72 0.15
CA ARG A 270 30.57 12.41 1.23
C ARG A 270 29.22 11.99 0.65
N GLU A 271 28.40 11.35 1.47
CA GLU A 271 27.03 11.01 1.11
C GLU A 271 26.07 11.45 2.22
N LEU A 272 24.97 12.09 1.85
CA LEU A 272 23.83 12.32 2.73
C LEU A 272 22.87 11.15 2.60
N GLU A 273 22.72 10.38 3.66
CA GLU A 273 21.69 9.36 3.80
C GLU A 273 20.45 9.97 4.47
N ILE A 274 19.31 9.93 3.77
CA ILE A 274 18.00 10.35 4.27
C ILE A 274 17.16 9.11 4.46
N SER A 275 16.66 8.90 5.68
CA SER A 275 15.87 7.72 6.05
C SER A 275 14.65 8.14 6.88
N PRO A 276 13.48 8.34 6.25
CA PRO A 276 12.24 8.59 6.98
C PRO A 276 11.84 7.34 7.77
N THR A 277 11.68 7.50 9.08
CA THR A 277 11.38 6.39 10.00
C THR A 277 9.88 6.25 10.31
N GLY A 278 9.09 7.28 10.03
CA GLY A 278 7.64 7.24 10.20
C GLY A 278 6.97 8.58 9.92
N VAL A 279 5.64 8.58 9.80
CA VAL A 279 4.80 9.78 9.63
C VAL A 279 3.67 9.71 10.66
N ARG A 280 3.42 10.80 11.38
CA ARG A 280 2.30 10.94 12.33
C ARG A 280 1.53 12.22 12.02
N GLY A 281 0.30 12.08 11.51
CA GLY A 281 -0.47 13.23 11.02
C GLY A 281 0.25 13.87 9.83
N SER A 282 0.50 15.18 9.90
CA SER A 282 1.30 15.91 8.90
C SER A 282 2.81 15.89 9.19
N ALA A 283 3.26 15.44 10.36
CA ALA A 283 4.67 15.46 10.73
C ALA A 283 5.40 14.17 10.30
N ALA A 284 6.61 14.30 9.75
CA ALA A 284 7.47 13.19 9.35
C ALA A 284 8.70 13.08 10.26
N SER A 285 8.93 11.91 10.84
CA SER A 285 10.15 11.59 11.57
C SER A 285 11.22 11.12 10.58
N ILE A 286 12.33 11.85 10.47
CA ILE A 286 13.39 11.56 9.49
C ILE A 286 14.75 11.50 10.17
N ARG A 287 15.53 10.47 9.83
CA ARG A 287 16.94 10.35 10.19
C ARG A 287 17.82 10.81 9.04
N PHE A 288 18.76 11.69 9.33
CA PHE A 288 19.78 12.19 8.41
C PHE A 288 21.14 11.72 8.89
N THR A 289 21.94 11.14 8.00
CA THR A 289 23.31 10.71 8.29
C THR A 289 24.26 11.20 7.21
N ILE A 290 25.36 11.84 7.58
CA ILE A 290 26.44 12.23 6.67
C ILE A 290 27.54 11.18 6.77
N LEU A 291 27.87 10.55 5.65
CA LEU A 291 28.85 9.48 5.52
C LEU A 291 30.07 9.97 4.74
N LYS A 292 31.25 9.46 5.08
CA LYS A 292 32.47 9.54 4.26
C LYS A 292 33.08 8.15 4.17
N GLY A 293 32.82 7.44 3.06
CA GLY A 293 33.09 6.01 2.98
C GLY A 293 32.27 5.22 4.01
N ALA A 294 32.92 4.43 4.86
CA ALA A 294 32.27 3.67 5.93
C ALA A 294 32.01 4.48 7.22
N THR A 295 32.58 5.68 7.33
CA THR A 295 32.54 6.48 8.56
C THR A 295 31.30 7.37 8.59
N ARG A 296 30.56 7.34 9.71
CA ARG A 296 29.44 8.25 10.01
C ARG A 296 29.99 9.52 10.67
N GLU A 297 29.98 10.64 9.95
CA GLU A 297 30.48 11.92 10.46
C GLU A 297 29.40 12.68 11.25
N VAL A 298 28.13 12.60 10.83
CA VAL A 298 26.99 13.27 11.50
C VAL A 298 25.77 12.35 11.43
N ALA A 299 25.01 12.23 12.52
CA ALA A 299 23.73 11.52 12.54
C ALA A 299 22.72 12.28 13.41
N VAL A 300 21.60 12.69 12.82
CA VAL A 300 20.56 13.49 13.48
C VAL A 300 19.20 12.91 13.13
N SER A 301 18.29 12.84 14.10
CA SER A 301 16.88 12.51 13.86
C SER A 301 16.01 13.71 14.20
N ALA A 302 15.04 14.04 13.37
CA ALA A 302 14.17 15.19 13.55
C ALA A 302 12.73 14.86 13.15
N ASP A 303 11.78 15.41 13.90
CA ASP A 303 10.36 15.43 13.54
C ASP A 303 10.07 16.72 12.76
N MET A 304 9.81 16.59 11.48
CA MET A 304 9.64 17.70 10.55
C MET A 304 8.17 17.93 10.25
N GLN A 305 7.70 19.16 10.42
CA GLN A 305 6.39 19.57 9.92
C GLN A 305 6.51 20.09 8.48
N PRO A 306 5.47 19.94 7.63
CA PRO A 306 5.52 20.37 6.25
C PRO A 306 5.78 21.87 6.14
N GLY A 307 6.67 22.25 5.23
CA GLY A 307 7.05 23.65 5.00
C GLY A 307 7.91 24.31 6.08
N LYS A 308 8.16 23.65 7.23
CA LYS A 308 9.07 24.18 8.27
C LYS A 308 10.50 23.71 8.02
N PRO A 309 11.46 24.65 7.85
CA PRO A 309 12.85 24.30 7.60
C PRO A 309 13.53 23.73 8.85
N PHE A 310 14.37 22.73 8.66
CA PHE A 310 15.26 22.15 9.66
C PHE A 310 16.71 22.24 9.17
N SER A 311 17.65 22.62 10.04
CA SER A 311 19.05 22.80 9.66
C SER A 311 19.97 21.77 10.32
N ILE A 312 20.94 21.29 9.56
CA ILE A 312 22.03 20.43 10.04
C ILE A 312 23.34 21.14 9.74
N VAL A 313 24.12 21.41 10.80
CA VAL A 313 25.51 21.83 10.65
C VAL A 313 26.34 20.59 10.39
N GLY A 314 26.89 20.52 9.18
CA GLY A 314 27.69 19.42 8.69
C GLY A 314 29.18 19.57 8.97
N PRO A 315 29.99 18.63 8.46
CA PRO A 315 31.44 18.63 8.62
C PRO A 315 32.11 19.73 7.77
N PRO A 316 33.37 20.09 8.07
CA PRO A 316 34.12 21.07 7.29
C PRO A 316 34.37 20.60 5.85
N HIS A 317 34.33 21.54 4.91
CA HIS A 317 34.59 21.32 3.49
C HIS A 317 35.25 22.55 2.86
N GLY A 318 36.40 22.39 2.20
CA GLY A 318 37.16 23.51 1.66
C GLY A 318 37.55 24.52 2.75
N SER A 319 37.24 25.80 2.54
CA SER A 319 37.48 26.91 3.48
C SER A 319 36.31 27.19 4.43
N GLY A 320 35.26 26.35 4.44
CA GLY A 320 34.03 26.58 5.17
C GLY A 320 33.44 25.34 5.85
N ILE A 321 32.23 25.48 6.37
CA ILE A 321 31.45 24.41 7.00
C ILE A 321 30.23 24.11 6.15
N LEU A 322 29.95 22.83 5.88
CA LEU A 322 28.71 22.46 5.18
C LEU A 322 27.51 22.73 6.08
N HIS A 323 26.47 23.30 5.51
CA HIS A 323 25.23 23.59 6.20
C HIS A 323 24.06 23.12 5.33
N LEU A 324 23.31 22.14 5.82
CA LEU A 324 22.17 21.59 5.09
C LEU A 324 20.88 22.21 5.63
N VAL A 325 20.08 22.79 4.75
CA VAL A 325 18.74 23.28 5.07
C VAL A 325 17.73 22.36 4.41
N ILE A 326 16.88 21.75 5.23
CA ILE A 326 16.01 20.65 4.85
C ILE A 326 14.56 21.11 5.03
N VAL A 327 13.73 20.89 4.03
CA VAL A 327 12.28 21.15 4.09
C VAL A 327 11.55 19.88 3.66
N ALA A 328 10.67 19.39 4.54
CA ALA A 328 9.71 18.35 4.19
C ALA A 328 8.50 19.02 3.53
N GLY A 329 8.05 18.51 2.39
CA GLY A 329 6.79 18.92 1.75
C GLY A 329 5.59 18.14 2.30
N GLU A 330 4.39 18.54 1.84
CA GLU A 330 3.11 17.87 2.17
C GLU A 330 2.94 16.50 1.50
#